data_AF-A0A7W0LXF9-F1
#
_entry.id   AF-A0A7W0LXF9-F1
#
_cell.length_a   1.000
_cell.length_b   1.000
_cell.length_c   1.000
_cell.angle_alpha   90.00
_cell.angle_beta   90.00
_cell.angle_gamma   90.00
#
_symmetry.space_group_name_H-M   'P 1'
#
loop_
_entity.id
_entity.type
_entity.pdbx_description
1 polymer ?
#
loop_
_entity_poly.entity_id
_entity_poly.type
_entity_poly.pdbx_seq_one_letter_code
_entity_poly.pdbx_strand_id
1 'polypeptide(L)'
;MATQIAVRIPDSALAAMDDAIRAGRFESRAAAVREGIQRLLHEEREREIAEDYRRAYMERPEEEVVGEAGLTLMAESIAELERGSRNHR
;
A
#
# COMPACT_ATOMS: atom_id res chain seq x y z
N MET A 1 -18.97 -14.21 -14.41
CA MET A 1 -19.53 -13.85 -15.73
C MET A 1 -18.45 -13.08 -16.49
N ALA A 2 -18.25 -13.30 -17.79
CA ALA A 2 -17.19 -12.62 -18.56
C ALA A 2 -17.81 -11.89 -19.76
N THR A 3 -17.33 -10.67 -20.02
CA THR A 3 -17.77 -9.82 -21.14
C THR A 3 -16.73 -9.83 -22.25
N GLN A 4 -17.16 -9.98 -23.50
CA GLN A 4 -16.27 -9.93 -24.66
C GLN A 4 -16.07 -8.49 -25.12
N ILE A 5 -14.81 -8.10 -25.35
CA ILE A 5 -14.43 -6.75 -25.79
C ILE A 5 -13.46 -6.91 -26.96
N ALA A 6 -13.68 -6.14 -28.03
CA ALA A 6 -12.73 -6.03 -29.14
C ALA A 6 -11.78 -4.85 -28.89
N VAL A 7 -10.47 -5.12 -28.87
CA VAL A 7 -9.43 -4.11 -28.64
C VAL A 7 -8.40 -4.14 -29.77
N ARG A 8 -7.88 -2.96 -30.12
CA ARG A 8 -6.74 -2.82 -31.03
C ARG A 8 -5.47 -2.66 -30.20
N ILE A 9 -4.44 -3.43 -30.52
CA ILE A 9 -3.13 -3.33 -29.89
C ILE A 9 -2.06 -3.20 -30.97
N PRO A 10 -0.90 -2.58 -30.66
CA PRO A 10 0.23 -2.54 -31.57
C PRO A 10 0.70 -3.94 -31.94
N ASP A 11 1.15 -4.13 -33.18
CA ASP A 11 1.67 -5.41 -33.65
C ASP A 11 2.86 -5.90 -32.82
N SER A 12 3.69 -4.97 -32.34
CA SER A 12 4.82 -5.27 -31.44
C SER A 12 4.36 -5.86 -30.11
N ALA A 13 3.25 -5.37 -29.55
CA ALA A 13 2.68 -5.90 -28.31
C ALA A 13 2.06 -7.29 -28.52
N LEU A 14 1.41 -7.50 -29.67
CA LEU A 14 0.89 -8.82 -30.06
C LEU A 14 2.03 -9.84 -30.20
N ALA A 15 3.13 -9.46 -30.87
CA ALA A 15 4.30 -10.30 -31.03
C ALA A 15 4.92 -10.69 -29.67
N ALA A 16 5.11 -9.71 -28.76
CA ALA A 16 5.63 -9.97 -27.43
C ALA A 16 4.73 -10.92 -26.61
N MET A 17 3.41 -10.80 -26.75
CA MET A 17 2.44 -11.69 -26.12
C MET A 17 2.52 -13.11 -26.70
N ASP A 18 2.65 -13.25 -28.01
CA ASP A 18 2.83 -14.55 -28.67
C ASP A 18 4.13 -15.25 -28.26
N ASP A 19 5.21 -14.48 -28.10
CA ASP A 19 6.48 -15.00 -27.60
C ASP A 19 6.36 -15.49 -26.15
N ALA A 20 5.59 -14.80 -25.31
CA ALA A 20 5.31 -15.23 -23.95
C ALA A 20 4.50 -16.53 -23.90
N ILE A 21 3.52 -16.70 -24.80
CA ILE A 21 2.76 -17.94 -24.95
C ILE A 21 3.65 -19.07 -25.43
N ARG A 22 4.49 -18.83 -26.44
CA ARG A 22 5.44 -19.84 -26.96
C ARG A 22 6.45 -20.28 -25.90
N ALA A 23 6.86 -19.37 -25.03
CA ALA A 23 7.71 -19.66 -23.88
C ALA A 23 6.98 -20.40 -22.74
N GLY A 24 5.69 -20.70 -22.88
CA GLY A 24 4.88 -21.40 -21.88
C GLY A 24 4.48 -20.54 -20.67
N ARG A 25 4.65 -19.21 -20.74
CA ARG A 25 4.28 -18.30 -19.64
C ARG A 25 2.77 -18.10 -19.53
N PHE A 26 2.05 -18.22 -20.64
CA PHE A 26 0.60 -18.12 -20.68
C PHE A 26 0.02 -19.20 -21.60
N GLU A 27 -1.14 -19.73 -21.22
CA GLU A 27 -1.83 -20.79 -21.98
C GLU A 27 -2.48 -20.26 -23.27
N SER A 28 -2.87 -18.98 -23.29
CA SER A 28 -3.51 -18.35 -24.45
C SER A 28 -3.38 -16.82 -24.39
N ARG A 29 -3.65 -16.14 -25.51
CA ARG A 29 -3.73 -14.67 -25.56
C ARG A 29 -4.77 -14.13 -24.58
N ALA A 30 -5.91 -14.80 -24.47
CA ALA A 30 -6.96 -14.40 -23.55
C ALA A 30 -6.55 -14.56 -22.07
N ALA A 31 -5.75 -15.60 -21.75
CA ALA A 31 -5.17 -15.76 -20.42
C ALA A 31 -4.17 -14.63 -20.13
N ALA A 32 -3.25 -14.35 -21.05
CA ALA A 32 -2.28 -13.26 -20.92
C ALA A 32 -2.96 -11.89 -20.71
N VAL A 33 -4.01 -11.59 -21.48
CA VAL A 33 -4.77 -10.34 -21.32
C VAL A 33 -5.48 -10.28 -19.97
N ARG A 34 -6.13 -11.37 -19.53
CA ARG A 34 -6.80 -11.40 -18.22
C ARG A 34 -5.82 -11.18 -17.08
N GLU A 35 -4.70 -11.88 -17.08
CA GLU A 35 -3.68 -11.71 -16.04
C GLU A 35 -3.06 -10.31 -16.07
N GLY A 36 -2.79 -9.79 -17.27
CA GLY A 36 -2.31 -8.41 -17.43
C GLY A 36 -3.28 -7.37 -16.85
N ILE A 37 -4.59 -7.52 -17.11
CA ILE A 37 -5.62 -6.64 -16.55
C ILE A 37 -5.69 -6.78 -15.02
N GLN A 38 -5.69 -8.01 -14.50
CA GLN A 38 -5.73 -8.24 -13.05
C GLN A 38 -4.54 -7.61 -12.34
N ARG A 39 -3.35 -7.76 -12.92
CA ARG A 39 -2.13 -7.15 -12.41
C ARG A 39 -2.20 -5.63 -12.44
N LEU A 40 -2.64 -5.03 -13.55
CA LEU A 40 -2.82 -3.59 -13.65
C LEU A 40 -3.80 -3.07 -12.57
N LEU A 41 -4.95 -3.73 -12.40
CA LEU A 41 -5.94 -3.34 -11.39
C LEU A 41 -5.39 -3.47 -9.96
N HIS A 42 -4.56 -4.48 -9.71
CA HIS A 42 -3.90 -4.65 -8.42
C HIS A 42 -2.92 -3.51 -8.16
N GLU A 43 -2.06 -3.20 -9.13
CA GLU A 43 -1.07 -2.11 -9.05
C GLU A 43 -1.75 -0.74 -8.87
N GLU A 44 -2.86 -0.47 -9.57
CA GLU A 44 -3.62 0.77 -9.39
C GLU A 44 -4.27 0.85 -8.00
N ARG A 45 -4.82 -0.26 -7.49
CA ARG A 45 -5.38 -0.30 -6.13
C ARG A 45 -4.31 -0.07 -5.07
N GLU A 46 -3.12 -0.63 -5.23
CA GLU A 46 -2.00 -0.38 -4.31
C GLU A 46 -1.55 1.10 -4.35
N ARG A 47 -1.56 1.72 -5.53
CA ARG A 47 -1.29 3.16 -5.68
C ARG A 47 -2.34 4.02 -5.00
N GLU A 48 -3.62 3.71 -5.16
CA GLU A 48 -4.71 4.43 -4.46
C GLU A 48 -4.53 4.33 -2.94
N ILE A 49 -4.21 3.16 -2.41
CA ILE A 49 -3.93 2.98 -0.97
C ILE A 49 -2.73 3.84 -0.55
N ALA A 50 -1.63 3.82 -1.30
CA ALA A 50 -0.45 4.64 -0.98
C ALA A 50 -0.75 6.14 -1.06
N GLU A 51 -1.60 6.57 -1.99
CA GLU A 51 -2.08 7.95 -2.12
C GLU A 51 -2.92 8.36 -0.92
N ASP A 52 -3.84 7.50 -0.48
CA ASP A 52 -4.70 7.73 0.68
C ASP A 52 -3.88 7.81 1.97
N TYR A 53 -2.88 6.94 2.14
CA TYR A 53 -1.91 7.05 3.25
C TYR A 53 -1.15 8.37 3.20
N ARG A 54 -0.68 8.81 2.03
CA ARG A 54 0.02 10.09 1.87
C ARG A 54 -0.90 11.28 2.15
N ARG A 55 -2.16 11.24 1.69
CA ARG A 55 -3.15 12.28 1.98
C ARG A 55 -3.51 12.33 3.45
N ALA A 56 -3.76 11.20 4.09
CA ALA A 56 -4.02 11.13 5.53
C ALA A 56 -2.84 11.69 6.35
N TYR A 57 -1.59 11.39 5.93
CA TYR A 57 -0.38 11.92 6.57
C TYR A 57 -0.17 13.43 6.33
N MET A 58 -0.59 13.95 5.16
CA MET A 58 -0.57 15.39 4.85
C MET A 58 -1.69 16.17 5.54
N GLU A 59 -2.88 15.58 5.72
CA GLU A 59 -4.05 16.22 6.33
C GLU A 59 -4.05 16.13 7.87
N ARG A 60 -3.28 15.21 8.46
CA ARG A 60 -3.04 15.15 9.90
C ARG A 60 -1.54 14.95 10.17
N PRO A 61 -0.76 16.03 10.34
CA PRO A 61 0.50 15.90 11.05
C PRO A 61 0.15 15.54 12.50
N GLU A 62 0.14 14.26 12.84
CA GLU A 62 0.03 13.81 14.22
C GLU A 62 1.35 14.05 14.97
N GLU A 63 1.84 15.29 15.01
CA GLU A 63 3.03 15.66 15.80
C GLU A 63 2.91 17.10 16.33
N GLU A 64 2.04 17.30 17.32
CA GLU A 64 2.31 18.35 18.31
C GLU A 64 1.58 18.03 19.63
N VAL A 65 0.28 17.73 19.55
CA VAL A 65 -0.56 17.54 20.75
C VAL A 65 -0.33 16.19 21.45
N VAL A 66 -0.05 15.12 20.69
CA VAL A 66 0.27 13.79 21.26
C VAL A 66 1.67 13.77 21.87
N GLY A 67 2.60 14.57 21.33
CA GLY A 67 3.97 14.71 21.84
C GLY A 67 4.01 15.38 23.22
N GLU A 68 3.38 16.54 23.38
CA GLU A 68 3.37 17.25 24.68
C GLU A 68 2.56 16.51 25.75
N ALA A 69 1.38 15.97 25.40
CA ALA A 69 0.57 15.21 26.35
C ALA A 69 1.27 13.90 26.77
N GLY A 70 1.92 13.21 25.82
CA GLY A 70 2.72 12.01 26.08
C GLY A 70 3.94 12.31 26.95
N LEU A 71 4.66 13.40 26.67
CA LEU A 71 5.81 13.85 27.48
C LEU A 71 5.40 14.25 28.89
N THR A 72 4.25 14.91 29.05
CA THR A 72 3.73 15.32 30.37
C THR A 72 3.35 14.11 31.21
N LEU A 73 2.63 13.15 30.63
CA LEU A 73 2.30 11.88 31.30
C LEU A 73 3.55 11.07 31.68
N MET A 74 4.58 11.07 30.82
CA MET A 74 5.86 10.43 31.15
C MET A 74 6.60 11.16 32.28
N ALA A 75 6.63 12.48 32.28
CA ALA A 75 7.28 13.27 33.33
C ALA A 75 6.60 13.05 34.69
N GLU A 76 5.26 13.00 34.73
CA GLU A 76 4.49 12.77 35.95
C GLU A 76 4.73 11.38 36.55
N SER A 77 4.77 10.35 35.70
CA SER A 77 5.02 8.97 36.13
C SER A 77 6.45 8.76 36.66
N ILE A 78 7.46 9.38 36.06
CA ILE A 78 8.84 9.38 36.58
C ILE A 78 8.89 10.08 37.94
N ALA A 79 8.24 11.24 38.08
CA ALA A 79 8.20 11.99 39.34
C ALA A 79 7.46 11.23 40.46
N GLU A 80 6.50 10.38 40.12
CA GLU A 80 5.78 9.53 41.09
C GLU A 80 6.66 8.37 41.59
N LEU A 81 7.44 7.75 40.71
CA LEU A 81 8.40 6.70 41.08
C LEU A 81 9.51 7.22 42.00
N GLU A 82 10.00 8.44 41.77
CA GLU A 82 11.00 9.07 42.64
C GLU A 82 10.46 9.48 44.01
N ARG A 83 9.15 9.79 44.10
CA ARG A 83 8.47 10.08 45.36
C ARG A 83 8.22 8.79 46.16
N GLY A 84 7.86 7.70 45.48
CA GLY A 84 7.74 6.38 46.09
C GLY A 84 9.07 5.84 46.62
N SER A 85 10.17 6.05 45.89
CA SER A 85 11.51 5.59 46.29
C SER A 85 12.10 6.35 47.48
N ARG A 86 11.73 7.63 47.69
CA ARG A 86 12.16 8.45 48.84
C ARG A 86 11.44 8.15 50.15
N ASN A 87 10.22 7.60 50.11
CA ASN A 87 9.43 7.26 51.30
C ASN A 87 9.74 5.86 51.88
N HIS A 88 10.72 5.14 51.34
CA HIS A 88 11.13 3.80 51.79
C HIS A 88 12.61 3.72 52.25
N ARG A 89 13.19 4.84 52.67
CA ARG A 89 14.46 4.91 53.42
C ARG A 89 14.24 5.62 54.73
#